data_AF-A0A9D1KA14-F1
#
_entry.id   AF-A0A9D1KA14-F1
#
_cell.length_a   1.000
_cell.length_b   1.000
_cell.length_c   1.000
_cell.angle_alpha   90.00
_cell.angle_beta   90.00
_cell.angle_gamma   90.00
#
_symmetry.space_group_name_H-M   'P 1'
#
loop_
_entity.id
_entity.type
_entity.pdbx_description
1 polymer ?
#
loop_
_entity_poly.entity_id
_entity_poly.type
_entity_poly.pdbx_seq_one_letter_code
_entity_poly.pdbx_strand_id
1 'polypeptide(L)'
;MKKKSTWRLFFTFLMLSILTACNQTNASSASLSQISNSNGSSSTPMIEQPDIIQDWKETDKQLMLEILNEVIPVAPLTSNYVCLEDEDEYGPYLYIYDEASADISEDYIDILTNEGYLYDSYSDGYYFYYKEVSDSSLLILQFGFYLGDSEYPQSMDLFAWLEVNPSSLETISDWEQELKDMMQEVLSIQLPVAPITNQYDYMNYEDEVGDDIVYIYDLYVDDICEAYGTILQQNGYILEEGTTEDGYFIYSFTNQDTQIYVQIDYLYGFEIFAWKNQSFAGTLTSWPTQEIQEALQGLNLTIPAYTDAELYQFELYDASSYSLMISVCQVNQEAVSTYKQILQDAQWTIIQESEEGNEALDPSLQYVLEYWYDETSQTLYIYFDTYGSVPVLAWPEQQLNQFLQLDNVVIPIYESSSYLIENQVQSFIIYAAASTIESENTYLQTLTQNQWTIDSSQYDTIGHIAIDATNQVQITFYFSNGYLIITIEKIVEVQETLTILPTDFSSQSYAANEGEKTIQNLSFSCHNIMNQQNKIQIRRDDSYFYNNDVLNLVTLQLENLSGSPTVYGCLEAGDYANGTIISPDENGIYHLNNYKYFCIIGGTSVTTMSAMIIELA
;
A
#
# COMPACT_ATOMS: atom_id res chain seq x y z
N MET A 1 10.30 -33.61 -3.38
CA MET A 1 10.31 -32.55 -4.40
C MET A 1 10.47 -33.13 -5.79
N LYS A 2 9.38 -33.64 -6.37
CA LYS A 2 9.20 -33.66 -7.82
C LYS A 2 8.18 -32.55 -8.06
N LYS A 3 8.56 -31.58 -8.91
CA LYS A 3 7.74 -30.45 -9.30
C LYS A 3 6.90 -30.90 -10.50
N LYS A 4 5.57 -30.82 -10.43
CA LYS A 4 4.76 -30.52 -11.61
C LYS A 4 4.75 -28.99 -11.74
N SER A 5 5.91 -28.44 -12.09
CA SER A 5 6.10 -27.00 -12.27
C SER A 5 6.45 -26.82 -13.73
N THR A 6 5.42 -26.69 -14.55
CA THR A 6 5.47 -25.83 -15.72
C THR A 6 5.49 -24.42 -15.16
N TRP A 7 6.66 -23.79 -15.09
CA TRP A 7 6.75 -22.35 -14.85
C TRP A 7 5.85 -21.69 -15.91
N ARG A 8 4.74 -21.10 -15.47
CA ARG A 8 3.95 -20.14 -16.23
C ARG A 8 4.07 -18.84 -15.45
N LEU A 9 5.22 -18.19 -15.62
CA LEU A 9 5.54 -16.96 -14.91
C LEU A 9 5.31 -15.84 -15.92
N PHE A 10 4.09 -15.31 -15.92
CA PHE A 10 3.73 -14.15 -16.74
C PHE A 10 4.69 -12.99 -16.43
N PHE A 11 5.66 -12.78 -17.33
CA PHE A 11 6.44 -11.56 -17.39
C PHE A 11 5.63 -10.51 -18.14
N THR A 12 4.70 -9.83 -17.46
CA THR A 12 4.18 -8.55 -17.96
C THR A 12 5.18 -7.46 -17.58
N PHE A 13 5.84 -6.91 -18.60
CA PHE A 13 6.73 -5.76 -18.46
C PHE A 13 5.97 -4.59 -17.82
N LEU A 14 6.30 -4.26 -16.57
CA LEU A 14 5.89 -3.02 -15.92
C LEU A 14 6.61 -1.84 -16.59
N MET A 15 5.91 -1.06 -17.41
CA MET A 15 6.34 0.30 -17.78
C MET A 15 5.27 1.31 -17.36
N LEU A 16 5.46 1.84 -16.16
CA LEU A 16 4.81 3.03 -15.65
C LEU A 16 5.17 4.22 -16.57
N SER A 17 4.17 4.84 -17.18
CA SER A 17 4.32 6.17 -17.80
C SER A 17 3.02 6.95 -17.71
N ILE A 18 2.94 7.75 -16.64
CA ILE A 18 2.01 8.87 -16.51
C ILE A 18 2.32 9.88 -17.61
N LEU A 19 1.45 10.02 -18.61
CA LEU A 19 1.34 11.26 -19.39
C LEU A 19 -0.13 11.54 -19.73
N THR A 20 -0.66 12.54 -19.02
CA THR A 20 -1.81 13.35 -19.40
C THR A 20 -1.65 13.89 -20.83
N ALA A 21 -2.64 13.70 -21.69
CA ALA A 21 -2.85 14.56 -22.84
C ALA A 21 -4.34 14.83 -23.07
N CYS A 22 -4.67 16.12 -23.04
CA CYS A 22 -5.97 16.71 -23.22
C CYS A 22 -6.63 16.38 -24.56
N ASN A 23 -7.96 16.32 -24.51
CA ASN A 23 -8.90 16.57 -25.61
C ASN A 23 -8.39 17.56 -26.68
N GLN A 24 -8.46 17.18 -27.96
CA GLN A 24 -8.94 18.07 -29.02
C GLN A 24 -9.51 17.32 -30.22
N THR A 25 -10.76 17.66 -30.52
CA THR A 25 -11.64 17.19 -31.59
C THR A 25 -11.24 17.66 -33.00
N ASN A 26 -11.52 16.80 -33.99
CA ASN A 26 -11.90 17.05 -35.40
C ASN A 26 -11.12 18.07 -36.25
N ALA A 27 -10.51 17.60 -37.34
CA ALA A 27 -10.59 18.28 -38.65
C ALA A 27 -10.12 17.39 -39.84
N SER A 28 -11.09 16.95 -40.64
CA SER A 28 -11.14 16.95 -42.11
C SER A 28 -9.85 16.77 -42.94
N SER A 29 -9.92 15.72 -43.77
CA SER A 29 -9.30 15.55 -45.08
C SER A 29 -9.09 16.85 -45.88
N ALA A 30 -7.86 17.08 -46.34
CA ALA A 30 -7.55 18.04 -47.39
C ALA A 30 -6.65 17.38 -48.45
N SER A 31 -7.24 17.16 -49.62
CA SER A 31 -6.52 16.95 -50.88
C SER A 31 -5.88 18.26 -51.33
N LEU A 32 -4.62 18.23 -51.78
CA LEU A 32 -4.01 19.34 -52.51
C LEU A 32 -2.96 18.83 -53.52
N SER A 33 -3.42 18.78 -54.77
CA SER A 33 -2.80 19.31 -56.00
C SER A 33 -1.34 18.99 -56.36
N GLN A 34 -1.25 18.34 -57.53
CA GLN A 34 -0.21 18.43 -58.56
C GLN A 34 0.53 19.78 -58.62
N ILE A 35 1.87 19.73 -58.59
CA ILE A 35 2.76 20.69 -59.27
C ILE A 35 3.87 19.92 -60.00
N SER A 36 4.16 20.43 -61.19
CA SER A 36 4.87 19.84 -62.33
C SER A 36 6.41 19.78 -62.22
N ASN A 37 6.96 18.82 -62.96
CA ASN A 37 8.38 18.53 -63.28
C ASN A 37 9.35 19.71 -63.41
N SER A 38 10.58 19.48 -62.92
CA SER A 38 11.81 19.88 -63.63
C SER A 38 12.89 18.80 -63.50
N ASN A 39 13.54 18.51 -64.62
CA ASN A 39 14.55 17.47 -64.82
C ASN A 39 15.81 17.67 -63.95
N GLY A 40 16.19 16.63 -63.22
CA GLY A 40 17.52 16.45 -62.64
C GLY A 40 17.89 14.97 -62.68
N SER A 41 18.79 14.61 -63.59
CA SER A 41 19.34 13.26 -63.71
C SER A 41 20.27 12.97 -62.53
N SER A 42 19.84 12.09 -61.63
CA SER A 42 20.72 11.33 -60.75
C SER A 42 20.30 9.87 -60.81
N SER A 43 21.18 9.02 -61.34
CA SER A 43 21.04 7.57 -61.30
C SER A 43 21.30 7.07 -59.89
N THR A 44 20.25 7.02 -59.08
CA THR A 44 20.18 6.14 -57.91
C THR A 44 19.97 4.70 -58.41
N PRO A 45 20.65 3.68 -57.86
CA PRO A 45 20.27 2.30 -58.14
C PRO A 45 18.83 2.12 -57.66
N MET A 46 17.93 1.75 -58.56
CA MET A 46 16.59 1.32 -58.21
C MET A 46 16.76 -0.03 -57.51
N ILE A 47 16.68 -0.05 -56.17
CA ILE A 47 16.53 -1.30 -55.42
C ILE A 47 15.18 -1.86 -55.88
N GLU A 48 15.18 -3.03 -56.52
CA GLU A 48 13.92 -3.72 -56.86
C GLU A 48 13.17 -3.96 -55.54
N GLN A 49 11.96 -3.40 -55.43
CA GLN A 49 11.10 -3.66 -54.28
C GLN A 49 10.71 -5.14 -54.34
N PRO A 50 10.92 -5.92 -53.28
CA PRO A 50 10.62 -7.34 -53.29
C PRO A 50 9.14 -7.56 -53.58
N ASP A 51 8.84 -8.52 -54.45
CA ASP A 51 7.46 -8.84 -54.84
C ASP A 51 6.65 -9.32 -53.62
N ILE A 52 5.39 -8.93 -53.53
CA ILE A 52 4.44 -9.44 -52.54
C ILE A 52 4.16 -10.92 -52.85
N ILE A 53 4.32 -11.78 -51.85
CA ILE A 53 4.09 -13.21 -52.00
C ILE A 53 2.63 -13.48 -52.32
N GLN A 54 2.40 -14.48 -53.16
CA GLN A 54 1.05 -14.96 -53.49
C GLN A 54 0.73 -16.28 -52.78
N ASP A 55 1.75 -16.91 -52.20
CA ASP A 55 1.66 -18.19 -51.49
C ASP A 55 2.88 -18.37 -50.57
N TRP A 56 2.74 -19.17 -49.51
CA TRP A 56 3.84 -19.54 -48.62
C TRP A 56 4.86 -20.44 -49.34
N LYS A 57 6.14 -20.39 -48.93
CA LYS A 57 7.17 -21.32 -49.42
C LYS A 57 6.79 -22.73 -48.95
N GLU A 58 7.07 -23.74 -49.78
CA GLU A 58 6.71 -25.13 -49.46
C GLU A 58 7.35 -25.63 -48.17
N THR A 59 8.56 -25.17 -47.85
CA THR A 59 9.24 -25.46 -46.57
C THR A 59 8.48 -24.90 -45.38
N ASP A 60 7.93 -23.70 -45.53
CA ASP A 60 7.29 -22.97 -44.44
C ASP A 60 5.88 -23.53 -44.20
N LYS A 61 5.20 -24.00 -45.26
CA LYS A 61 3.97 -24.79 -45.14
C LYS A 61 4.18 -26.10 -44.38
N GLN A 62 5.30 -26.77 -44.61
CA GLN A 62 5.63 -28.00 -43.87
C GLN A 62 5.85 -27.70 -42.39
N LEU A 63 6.55 -26.61 -42.09
CA LEU A 63 6.77 -26.14 -40.71
C LEU A 63 5.45 -25.76 -40.03
N MET A 64 4.57 -25.02 -40.73
CA MET A 64 3.23 -24.68 -40.23
C MET A 64 2.40 -25.92 -39.90
N LEU A 65 2.41 -26.94 -40.78
CA LEU A 65 1.71 -28.19 -40.52
C LEU A 65 2.30 -28.98 -39.35
N GLU A 66 3.61 -28.86 -39.09
CA GLU A 66 4.27 -29.54 -37.98
C GLU A 66 3.89 -28.90 -36.62
N ILE A 67 3.85 -27.57 -36.54
CA ILE A 67 3.59 -26.86 -35.28
C ILE A 67 2.09 -26.64 -35.05
N LEU A 68 1.35 -26.25 -36.09
CA LEU A 68 -0.03 -25.78 -35.96
C LEU A 68 -1.08 -26.79 -36.42
N ASN A 69 -0.66 -27.90 -37.05
CA ASN A 69 -1.52 -28.84 -37.78
C ASN A 69 -2.36 -28.19 -38.90
N GLU A 70 -2.10 -26.92 -39.24
CA GLU A 70 -2.80 -26.14 -40.25
C GLU A 70 -1.83 -25.16 -40.93
N VAL A 71 -2.11 -24.81 -42.20
CA VAL A 71 -1.39 -23.73 -42.89
C VAL A 71 -2.19 -22.45 -42.72
N ILE A 72 -1.61 -21.45 -42.05
CA ILE A 72 -2.29 -20.17 -41.82
C ILE A 72 -2.51 -19.40 -43.13
N PRO A 73 -3.56 -18.55 -43.23
CA PRO A 73 -3.80 -17.75 -44.42
C PRO A 73 -2.58 -16.91 -44.82
N VAL A 74 -2.34 -16.80 -46.13
CA VAL A 74 -1.17 -16.08 -46.66
C VAL A 74 -1.29 -14.60 -46.37
N ALA A 75 -0.36 -14.06 -45.59
CA ALA A 75 -0.23 -12.63 -45.37
C ALA A 75 0.41 -11.96 -46.59
N PRO A 76 0.02 -10.71 -46.96
CA PRO A 76 0.59 -9.97 -48.09
C PRO A 76 2.01 -9.43 -47.80
N LEU A 77 2.89 -10.29 -47.30
CA LEU A 77 4.31 -10.02 -47.03
C LEU A 77 5.11 -10.00 -48.34
N THR A 78 6.31 -9.45 -48.29
CA THR A 78 7.27 -9.48 -49.40
C THR A 78 8.01 -10.81 -49.47
N SER A 79 8.61 -11.13 -50.61
CA SER A 79 9.43 -12.33 -50.79
C SER A 79 10.65 -12.45 -49.86
N ASN A 80 11.00 -11.38 -49.11
CA ASN A 80 12.08 -11.37 -48.12
C ASN A 80 11.67 -11.86 -46.73
N TYR A 81 10.40 -12.19 -46.50
CA TYR A 81 9.95 -12.69 -45.21
C TYR A 81 10.77 -13.90 -44.74
N VAL A 82 10.90 -13.99 -43.42
CA VAL A 82 11.52 -15.09 -42.69
C VAL A 82 10.44 -15.77 -41.87
N CYS A 83 10.44 -17.11 -41.87
CA CYS A 83 9.55 -17.94 -41.06
C CYS A 83 10.44 -18.88 -40.23
N LEU A 84 10.27 -18.85 -38.92
CA LEU A 84 11.05 -19.60 -37.94
C LEU A 84 10.13 -20.34 -36.98
N GLU A 85 10.66 -21.43 -36.44
CA GLU A 85 10.15 -22.07 -35.23
C GLU A 85 10.95 -21.54 -34.04
N ASP A 86 10.25 -21.24 -32.96
CA ASP A 86 10.83 -20.91 -31.67
C ASP A 86 9.99 -21.60 -30.56
N GLU A 87 10.50 -21.65 -29.34
CA GLU A 87 9.85 -22.33 -28.22
C GLU A 87 10.02 -21.51 -26.94
N ASP A 88 8.90 -21.27 -26.25
CA ASP A 88 8.88 -20.63 -24.94
C ASP A 88 8.31 -21.57 -23.86
N GLU A 89 7.92 -21.02 -22.71
CA GLU A 89 7.35 -21.81 -21.61
C GLU A 89 5.93 -22.35 -21.88
N TYR A 90 5.25 -21.84 -22.92
CA TYR A 90 3.92 -22.27 -23.34
C TYR A 90 3.97 -23.27 -24.50
N GLY A 91 5.11 -23.36 -25.20
CA GLY A 91 5.40 -24.42 -26.17
C GLY A 91 5.98 -23.87 -27.48
N PRO A 92 6.00 -24.69 -28.53
CA PRO A 92 6.50 -24.27 -29.83
C PRO A 92 5.51 -23.30 -30.50
N TYR A 93 6.05 -22.24 -31.10
CA TYR A 93 5.31 -21.27 -31.90
C TYR A 93 6.06 -20.94 -33.19
N LEU A 94 5.32 -20.44 -34.18
CA LEU A 94 5.91 -19.84 -35.38
C LEU A 94 6.15 -18.36 -35.14
N TYR A 95 7.34 -17.89 -35.53
CA TYR A 95 7.63 -16.48 -35.67
C TYR A 95 7.94 -16.14 -37.13
N ILE A 96 7.13 -15.25 -37.71
CA ILE A 96 7.24 -14.80 -39.08
C ILE A 96 7.42 -13.29 -39.06
N TYR A 97 8.48 -12.80 -39.70
CA TYR A 97 8.73 -11.36 -39.79
C TYR A 97 9.17 -10.94 -41.19
N ASP A 98 8.84 -9.70 -41.54
CA ASP A 98 9.29 -9.06 -42.78
C ASP A 98 9.62 -7.58 -42.59
N GLU A 99 10.92 -7.27 -42.58
CA GLU A 99 11.46 -5.91 -42.46
C GLU A 99 11.22 -5.04 -43.72
N ALA A 100 10.88 -5.66 -44.85
CA ALA A 100 10.63 -4.97 -46.12
C ALA A 100 9.14 -4.70 -46.37
N SER A 101 8.25 -5.31 -45.58
CA SER A 101 6.81 -5.07 -45.67
C SER A 101 6.43 -3.71 -45.10
N ALA A 102 5.36 -3.12 -45.65
CA ALA A 102 4.65 -2.05 -44.96
C ALA A 102 3.74 -2.64 -43.86
N ASP A 103 3.10 -1.78 -43.08
CA ASP A 103 2.00 -2.18 -42.20
C ASP A 103 0.85 -2.73 -43.07
N ILE A 104 0.62 -4.04 -42.94
CA ILE A 104 -0.41 -4.79 -43.66
C ILE A 104 -1.54 -5.26 -42.73
N SER A 105 -1.60 -4.75 -41.51
CA SER A 105 -2.49 -5.28 -40.47
C SER A 105 -3.97 -5.25 -40.90
N GLU A 106 -4.44 -4.14 -41.51
CA GLU A 106 -5.81 -4.03 -42.03
C GLU A 106 -6.10 -5.05 -43.15
N ASP A 107 -5.18 -5.22 -44.10
CA ASP A 107 -5.34 -6.16 -45.21
C ASP A 107 -5.38 -7.61 -44.70
N TYR A 108 -4.57 -7.92 -43.68
CA TYR A 108 -4.52 -9.27 -43.12
C TYR A 108 -5.75 -9.60 -42.27
N ILE A 109 -6.30 -8.62 -41.54
CA ILE A 109 -7.58 -8.74 -40.82
C ILE A 109 -8.70 -9.19 -41.78
N ASP A 110 -8.81 -8.57 -42.96
CA ASP A 110 -9.81 -8.92 -43.95
C ASP A 110 -9.64 -10.36 -44.48
N ILE A 111 -8.39 -10.79 -44.69
CA ILE A 111 -8.07 -12.16 -45.11
C ILE A 111 -8.48 -13.17 -44.02
N LEU A 112 -8.06 -12.95 -42.78
CA LEU A 112 -8.35 -13.83 -41.64
C LEU A 112 -9.86 -13.97 -41.42
N THR A 113 -10.59 -12.87 -41.46
CA THR A 113 -12.06 -12.86 -41.30
C THR A 113 -12.75 -13.67 -42.40
N ASN A 114 -12.29 -13.56 -43.66
CA ASN A 114 -12.83 -14.34 -44.77
C ASN A 114 -12.52 -15.84 -44.68
N GLU A 115 -11.40 -16.20 -44.05
CA GLU A 115 -10.97 -17.60 -43.82
C GLU A 115 -11.54 -18.18 -42.50
N GLY A 116 -12.43 -17.44 -41.82
CA GLY A 116 -13.19 -17.92 -40.68
C GLY A 116 -12.49 -17.78 -39.33
N TYR A 117 -11.43 -16.98 -39.24
CA TYR A 117 -10.84 -16.60 -37.96
C TYR A 117 -11.73 -15.57 -37.25
N LEU A 118 -11.76 -15.65 -35.92
CA LEU A 118 -12.51 -14.76 -35.05
C LEU A 118 -11.55 -13.78 -34.36
N TYR A 119 -11.97 -12.53 -34.27
CA TYR A 119 -11.24 -11.51 -33.50
C TYR A 119 -11.35 -11.81 -32.01
N ASP A 120 -10.23 -11.73 -31.30
CA ASP A 120 -10.17 -11.82 -29.84
C ASP A 120 -9.92 -10.43 -29.23
N SER A 121 -8.72 -9.88 -29.40
CA SER A 121 -8.26 -8.68 -28.71
C SER A 121 -7.22 -7.87 -29.48
N TYR A 122 -6.88 -6.68 -28.98
CA TYR A 122 -5.76 -5.87 -29.44
C TYR A 122 -4.99 -5.37 -28.22
N SER A 123 -3.72 -5.79 -28.09
CA SER A 123 -2.83 -5.41 -26.98
C SER A 123 -1.43 -5.14 -27.50
N ASP A 124 -0.76 -4.16 -26.90
CA ASP A 124 0.66 -3.86 -27.12
C ASP A 124 1.08 -3.68 -28.59
N GLY A 125 0.17 -3.21 -29.44
CA GLY A 125 0.42 -3.00 -30.86
C GLY A 125 0.10 -4.19 -31.76
N TYR A 126 -0.44 -5.28 -31.20
CA TYR A 126 -0.75 -6.51 -31.91
C TYR A 126 -2.24 -6.84 -31.88
N TYR A 127 -2.74 -7.37 -33.00
CA TYR A 127 -4.05 -7.96 -33.14
C TYR A 127 -4.00 -9.45 -32.83
N PHE A 128 -4.99 -9.94 -32.10
CA PHE A 128 -5.17 -11.36 -31.76
C PHE A 128 -6.42 -11.90 -32.44
N TYR A 129 -6.23 -12.98 -33.20
CA TYR A 129 -7.28 -13.74 -33.87
C TYR A 129 -7.13 -15.21 -33.53
N TYR A 130 -8.24 -15.96 -33.51
CA TYR A 130 -8.18 -17.39 -33.30
C TYR A 130 -9.10 -18.16 -34.24
N LYS A 131 -8.82 -19.46 -34.38
CA LYS A 131 -9.65 -20.40 -35.12
C LYS A 131 -9.65 -21.76 -34.43
N GLU A 132 -10.81 -22.38 -34.31
CA GLU A 132 -10.91 -23.76 -33.86
C GLU A 132 -10.40 -24.71 -34.96
N VAL A 133 -9.34 -25.44 -34.65
CA VAL A 133 -8.71 -26.40 -35.58
C VAL A 133 -9.04 -27.85 -35.24
N SER A 134 -9.44 -28.10 -33.99
CA SER A 134 -10.02 -29.36 -33.53
C SER A 134 -10.87 -29.13 -32.28
N ASP A 135 -11.65 -30.15 -31.89
CA ASP A 135 -12.43 -30.12 -30.65
C ASP A 135 -11.56 -29.71 -29.44
N SER A 136 -10.26 -30.04 -29.42
CA SER A 136 -9.35 -29.79 -28.29
C SER A 136 -8.35 -28.64 -28.49
N SER A 137 -8.33 -27.97 -29.65
CA SER A 137 -7.27 -26.98 -29.95
C SER A 137 -7.78 -25.76 -30.69
N LEU A 138 -7.31 -24.59 -30.24
CA LEU A 138 -7.45 -23.31 -30.91
C LEU A 138 -6.10 -22.92 -31.51
N LEU A 139 -6.10 -22.45 -32.75
CA LEU A 139 -4.95 -21.81 -33.36
C LEU A 139 -5.05 -20.31 -33.10
N ILE A 140 -4.05 -19.76 -32.41
CA ILE A 140 -3.94 -18.34 -32.12
C ILE A 140 -3.00 -17.69 -33.15
N LEU A 141 -3.40 -16.53 -33.65
CA LEU A 141 -2.62 -15.65 -34.51
C LEU A 141 -2.50 -14.28 -33.86
N GLN A 142 -1.28 -13.88 -33.58
CA GLN A 142 -0.93 -12.54 -33.11
C GLN A 142 -0.14 -11.84 -34.21
N PHE A 143 -0.49 -10.62 -34.59
CA PHE A 143 0.26 -9.89 -35.62
C PHE A 143 0.15 -8.37 -35.48
N GLY A 144 1.20 -7.66 -35.93
CA GLY A 144 1.27 -6.21 -35.84
C GLY A 144 2.47 -5.64 -36.58
N PHE A 145 2.46 -4.32 -36.75
CA PHE A 145 3.57 -3.61 -37.38
C PHE A 145 4.44 -2.94 -36.32
N TYR A 146 5.63 -3.48 -36.13
CA TYR A 146 6.62 -2.95 -35.22
C TYR A 146 7.42 -1.82 -35.88
N LEU A 147 7.42 -0.64 -35.25
CA LEU A 147 8.05 0.58 -35.80
C LEU A 147 9.58 0.57 -35.75
N GLY A 148 10.20 -0.45 -35.17
CA GLY A 148 11.63 -0.51 -34.94
C GLY A 148 12.07 0.29 -33.70
N ASP A 149 13.21 -0.09 -33.14
CA ASP A 149 13.90 0.67 -32.10
C ASP A 149 15.42 0.71 -32.34
N SER A 150 16.20 0.96 -31.30
CA SER A 150 17.66 1.01 -31.39
C SER A 150 18.33 -0.34 -31.61
N GLU A 151 17.64 -1.45 -31.31
CA GLU A 151 18.15 -2.82 -31.35
C GLU A 151 17.55 -3.61 -32.52
N TYR A 152 16.28 -3.38 -32.84
CA TYR A 152 15.54 -4.11 -33.87
C TYR A 152 15.03 -3.19 -34.99
N PRO A 153 15.14 -3.59 -36.27
CA PRO A 153 14.57 -2.86 -37.39
C PRO A 153 13.04 -2.87 -37.34
N GLN A 154 12.41 -1.95 -38.06
CA GLN A 154 10.97 -2.02 -38.29
C GLN A 154 10.61 -3.32 -39.02
N SER A 155 9.50 -3.95 -38.67
CA SER A 155 9.04 -5.21 -39.27
C SER A 155 7.53 -5.37 -39.16
N MET A 156 6.95 -6.09 -40.14
CA MET A 156 5.68 -6.74 -39.91
C MET A 156 5.94 -8.07 -39.19
N ASP A 157 5.35 -8.26 -38.02
CA ASP A 157 5.56 -9.44 -37.17
C ASP A 157 4.26 -10.24 -37.05
N LEU A 158 4.37 -11.56 -37.19
CA LEU A 158 3.29 -12.53 -37.04
C LEU A 158 3.79 -13.68 -36.16
N PHE A 159 2.98 -14.04 -35.17
CA PHE A 159 3.18 -15.18 -34.28
C PHE A 159 1.98 -16.12 -34.39
N ALA A 160 2.24 -17.42 -34.33
CA ALA A 160 1.18 -18.42 -34.38
C ALA A 160 1.48 -19.61 -33.47
N TRP A 161 0.52 -20.04 -32.65
CA TRP A 161 0.67 -21.20 -31.76
C TRP A 161 -0.68 -21.91 -31.55
N LEU A 162 -0.62 -23.08 -30.92
CA LEU A 162 -1.82 -23.82 -30.51
C LEU A 162 -2.06 -23.65 -29.02
N GLU A 163 -3.30 -23.31 -28.67
CA GLU A 163 -3.81 -23.36 -27.30
C GLU A 163 -4.85 -24.46 -27.14
N VAL A 164 -5.10 -24.86 -25.90
CA VAL A 164 -6.18 -25.79 -25.58
C VAL A 164 -7.52 -25.09 -25.83
N ASN A 165 -8.46 -25.78 -26.48
CA ASN A 165 -9.81 -25.26 -26.64
C ASN A 165 -10.56 -25.31 -25.29
N PRO A 166 -10.94 -24.16 -24.68
CA PRO A 166 -11.62 -24.15 -23.39
C PRO A 166 -12.93 -24.93 -23.38
N SER A 167 -13.61 -25.01 -24.54
CA SER A 167 -14.87 -25.76 -24.70
C SER A 167 -14.70 -27.28 -24.55
N SER A 168 -13.47 -27.79 -24.61
CA SER A 168 -13.14 -29.21 -24.44
C SER A 168 -12.77 -29.60 -23.01
N LEU A 169 -12.58 -28.60 -22.15
CA LEU A 169 -12.13 -28.82 -20.79
C LEU A 169 -13.24 -29.43 -19.94
N GLU A 170 -12.88 -30.41 -19.13
CA GLU A 170 -13.79 -31.04 -18.19
C GLU A 170 -13.60 -30.41 -16.81
N THR A 171 -14.69 -30.11 -16.12
CA THR A 171 -14.64 -29.76 -14.70
C THR A 171 -14.19 -30.97 -13.89
N ILE A 172 -13.20 -30.79 -13.02
CA ILE A 172 -12.72 -31.87 -12.15
C ILE A 172 -13.81 -32.26 -11.14
N SER A 173 -13.82 -33.55 -10.79
CA SER A 173 -14.66 -34.06 -9.70
C SER A 173 -13.85 -34.42 -8.45
N ASP A 174 -12.52 -34.38 -8.56
CA ASP A 174 -11.59 -34.70 -7.49
C ASP A 174 -10.21 -34.09 -7.75
N TRP A 175 -9.47 -33.77 -6.68
CA TRP A 175 -8.08 -33.30 -6.78
C TRP A 175 -7.14 -34.41 -7.25
N GLU A 176 -6.11 -34.06 -8.03
CA GLU A 176 -5.06 -35.01 -8.38
C GLU A 176 -4.32 -35.50 -7.12
N GLN A 177 -3.84 -36.75 -7.15
CA GLN A 177 -3.23 -37.38 -5.96
C GLN A 177 -1.99 -36.61 -5.45
N GLU A 178 -1.20 -36.04 -6.36
CA GLU A 178 -0.01 -35.26 -6.00
C GLU A 178 -0.39 -33.97 -5.23
N LEU A 179 -1.43 -33.26 -5.66
CA LEU A 179 -1.96 -32.11 -4.94
C LEU A 179 -2.55 -32.51 -3.58
N LYS A 180 -3.27 -33.64 -3.50
CA LYS A 180 -3.80 -34.15 -2.23
C LYS A 180 -2.69 -34.46 -1.22
N ASP A 181 -1.61 -35.06 -1.68
CA ASP A 181 -0.45 -35.36 -0.84
C ASP A 181 0.22 -34.06 -0.36
N MET A 182 0.32 -33.03 -1.22
CA MET A 182 0.82 -31.69 -0.86
C MET A 182 -0.07 -31.01 0.19
N MET A 183 -1.38 -30.97 -0.01
CA MET A 183 -2.33 -30.42 0.97
C MET A 183 -2.21 -31.15 2.31
N GLN A 184 -2.08 -32.47 2.29
CA GLN A 184 -1.92 -33.25 3.53
C GLN A 184 -0.59 -32.95 4.26
N GLU A 185 0.49 -32.67 3.52
CA GLU A 185 1.79 -32.29 4.08
C GLU A 185 1.77 -30.87 4.67
N VAL A 186 1.24 -29.90 3.92
CA VAL A 186 1.29 -28.47 4.26
C VAL A 186 0.15 -28.07 5.20
N LEU A 187 -1.09 -28.43 4.86
CA LEU A 187 -2.30 -28.00 5.55
C LEU A 187 -2.78 -28.99 6.61
N SER A 188 -2.20 -30.20 6.63
CA SER A 188 -2.68 -31.33 7.44
C SER A 188 -4.10 -31.83 7.10
N ILE A 189 -4.77 -31.21 6.12
CA ILE A 189 -6.10 -31.57 5.62
C ILE A 189 -6.18 -31.37 4.10
N GLN A 190 -7.19 -31.97 3.46
CA GLN A 190 -7.48 -31.71 2.04
C GLN A 190 -8.61 -30.69 1.93
N LEU A 191 -8.44 -29.72 1.04
CA LEU A 191 -9.50 -28.75 0.74
C LEU A 191 -10.66 -29.43 0.00
N PRO A 192 -11.90 -28.95 0.17
CA PRO A 192 -13.00 -29.29 -0.73
C PRO A 192 -12.62 -29.06 -2.20
N VAL A 193 -13.18 -29.86 -3.11
CA VAL A 193 -12.84 -29.74 -4.54
C VAL A 193 -13.50 -28.50 -5.12
N ALA A 194 -12.71 -27.63 -5.74
CA ALA A 194 -13.21 -26.47 -6.47
C ALA A 194 -13.76 -26.90 -7.84
N PRO A 195 -14.81 -26.24 -8.36
CA PRO A 195 -15.40 -26.56 -9.66
C PRO A 195 -14.55 -26.00 -10.82
N ILE A 196 -13.25 -26.33 -10.84
CA ILE A 196 -12.28 -25.88 -11.83
C ILE A 196 -12.09 -26.91 -12.96
N THR A 197 -11.42 -26.54 -14.05
CA THR A 197 -11.11 -27.42 -15.17
C THR A 197 -10.00 -28.42 -14.84
N ASN A 198 -9.77 -29.39 -15.72
CA ASN A 198 -8.68 -30.34 -15.65
C ASN A 198 -7.33 -29.82 -16.20
N GLN A 199 -7.19 -28.51 -16.43
CA GLN A 199 -5.94 -27.84 -16.87
C GLN A 199 -5.41 -26.83 -15.84
N TYR A 200 -5.76 -27.01 -14.57
CA TYR A 200 -5.25 -26.20 -13.47
C TYR A 200 -3.79 -26.51 -13.13
N ASP A 201 -3.09 -25.51 -12.60
CA ASP A 201 -1.74 -25.61 -12.07
C ASP A 201 -1.77 -25.49 -10.54
N TYR A 202 -0.73 -26.02 -9.88
CA TYR A 202 -0.58 -25.89 -8.43
C TYR A 202 0.89 -25.96 -7.99
N MET A 203 1.20 -25.34 -6.87
CA MET A 203 2.52 -25.39 -6.25
C MET A 203 2.46 -25.16 -4.75
N ASN A 204 3.56 -25.48 -4.07
CA ASN A 204 3.84 -25.01 -2.72
C ASN A 204 5.03 -24.03 -2.77
N TYR A 205 4.92 -22.95 -2.00
CA TYR A 205 6.02 -22.00 -1.76
C TYR A 205 5.93 -21.44 -0.33
N GLU A 206 7.06 -20.93 0.16
CA GLU A 206 7.14 -20.19 1.42
C GLU A 206 6.98 -18.69 1.10
N ASP A 207 6.07 -18.00 1.78
CA ASP A 207 5.83 -16.58 1.58
C ASP A 207 6.86 -15.69 2.32
N GLU A 208 6.67 -14.36 2.28
CA GLU A 208 7.61 -13.42 2.92
C GLU A 208 7.62 -13.49 4.45
N VAL A 209 6.54 -14.00 5.06
CA VAL A 209 6.42 -14.16 6.52
C VAL A 209 6.83 -15.56 6.99
N GLY A 210 7.17 -16.46 6.06
CA GLY A 210 7.67 -17.80 6.33
C GLY A 210 6.59 -18.88 6.37
N ASP A 211 5.37 -18.58 5.94
CA ASP A 211 4.27 -19.53 5.88
C ASP A 211 4.34 -20.38 4.60
N ASP A 212 4.14 -21.69 4.75
CA ASP A 212 4.00 -22.62 3.63
C ASP A 212 2.60 -22.49 3.00
N ILE A 213 2.54 -21.99 1.76
CA ILE A 213 1.31 -21.79 1.00
C ILE A 213 1.12 -22.92 0.00
N VAL A 214 -0.09 -23.49 -0.07
CA VAL A 214 -0.57 -24.27 -1.22
C VAL A 214 -1.31 -23.33 -2.16
N TYR A 215 -0.77 -23.14 -3.36
CA TYR A 215 -1.36 -22.30 -4.40
C TYR A 215 -1.92 -23.17 -5.52
N ILE A 216 -3.15 -22.88 -5.94
CA ILE A 216 -3.87 -23.55 -7.03
C ILE A 216 -4.46 -22.48 -7.94
N TYR A 217 -4.35 -22.67 -9.25
CA TYR A 217 -4.78 -21.69 -10.22
C TYR A 217 -5.38 -22.32 -11.47
N ASP A 218 -6.46 -21.73 -11.98
CA ASP A 218 -7.06 -22.10 -13.26
C ASP A 218 -7.40 -20.86 -14.11
N LEU A 219 -6.77 -20.79 -15.29
CA LEU A 219 -6.95 -19.74 -16.29
C LEU A 219 -8.29 -19.82 -17.05
N TYR A 220 -8.89 -21.00 -17.10
CA TYR A 220 -9.97 -21.31 -18.06
C TYR A 220 -11.36 -21.31 -17.44
N VAL A 221 -11.46 -20.91 -16.17
CA VAL A 221 -12.73 -20.83 -15.44
C VAL A 221 -13.05 -19.36 -15.23
N ASP A 222 -14.32 -19.01 -15.42
CA ASP A 222 -14.84 -17.69 -15.05
C ASP A 222 -14.72 -17.45 -13.53
N ASP A 223 -15.08 -16.26 -13.05
CA ASP A 223 -15.15 -15.99 -11.62
C ASP A 223 -16.14 -16.94 -10.91
N ILE A 224 -15.58 -17.90 -10.17
CA ILE A 224 -16.31 -18.88 -9.37
C ILE A 224 -16.10 -18.68 -7.86
N CYS A 225 -15.62 -17.50 -7.43
CA CYS A 225 -15.35 -17.23 -6.02
C CYS A 225 -16.57 -17.50 -5.13
N GLU A 226 -17.75 -17.00 -5.49
CA GLU A 226 -18.99 -17.25 -4.72
C GLU A 226 -19.38 -18.74 -4.70
N ALA A 227 -19.20 -19.44 -5.83
CA ALA A 227 -19.57 -20.85 -5.96
C ALA A 227 -18.66 -21.74 -5.10
N TYR A 228 -17.35 -21.49 -5.12
CA TYR A 228 -16.41 -22.22 -4.28
C TYR A 228 -16.52 -21.82 -2.80
N GLY A 229 -16.74 -20.54 -2.50
CA GLY A 229 -17.05 -20.06 -1.16
C GLY A 229 -18.26 -20.76 -0.54
N THR A 230 -19.32 -20.99 -1.33
CA THR A 230 -20.48 -21.79 -0.89
C THR A 230 -20.09 -23.24 -0.57
N ILE A 231 -19.20 -23.86 -1.34
CA ILE A 231 -18.69 -25.22 -1.09
C ILE A 231 -17.87 -25.25 0.20
N LEU A 232 -16.99 -24.27 0.42
CA LEU A 232 -16.20 -24.13 1.65
C LEU A 232 -17.12 -24.03 2.87
N GLN A 233 -18.12 -23.15 2.83
CA GLN A 233 -19.09 -22.99 3.92
C GLN A 233 -19.88 -24.27 4.22
N GLN A 234 -20.30 -25.02 3.19
CA GLN A 234 -20.96 -26.32 3.36
C GLN A 234 -20.06 -27.37 4.02
N ASN A 235 -18.73 -27.20 3.93
CA ASN A 235 -17.73 -28.04 4.56
C ASN A 235 -17.22 -27.49 5.90
N GLY A 236 -17.89 -26.48 6.46
CA GLY A 236 -17.63 -25.96 7.81
C GLY A 236 -16.61 -24.83 7.88
N TYR A 237 -16.21 -24.27 6.75
CA TYR A 237 -15.38 -23.07 6.72
C TYR A 237 -16.23 -21.84 6.99
N ILE A 238 -15.65 -20.82 7.64
CA ILE A 238 -16.31 -19.57 7.99
C ILE A 238 -15.66 -18.45 7.17
N LEU A 239 -16.46 -17.54 6.61
CA LEU A 239 -15.96 -16.37 5.90
C LEU A 239 -15.46 -15.33 6.92
N GLU A 240 -14.23 -14.86 6.77
CA GLU A 240 -13.61 -13.85 7.63
C GLU A 240 -14.12 -12.44 7.29
N GLU A 241 -14.32 -11.62 8.32
CA GLU A 241 -14.80 -10.24 8.18
C GLU A 241 -13.77 -9.34 7.47
N GLY A 242 -14.26 -8.35 6.73
CA GLY A 242 -13.41 -7.34 6.06
C GLY A 242 -12.79 -7.76 4.72
N THR A 243 -12.91 -9.02 4.32
CA THR A 243 -12.20 -9.53 3.13
C THR A 243 -12.79 -9.07 1.79
N THR A 244 -14.09 -8.78 1.73
CA THR A 244 -14.80 -8.50 0.47
C THR A 244 -14.47 -7.16 -0.19
N GLU A 245 -13.83 -6.23 0.53
CA GLU A 245 -13.51 -4.88 0.01
C GLU A 245 -12.26 -4.87 -0.90
N ASP A 246 -11.36 -5.84 -0.72
CA ASP A 246 -10.06 -5.90 -1.39
C ASP A 246 -10.03 -6.82 -2.62
N GLY A 247 -11.18 -7.37 -3.03
CA GLY A 247 -11.30 -8.20 -4.23
C GLY A 247 -11.01 -9.69 -4.04
N TYR A 248 -10.69 -10.14 -2.82
CA TYR A 248 -10.52 -11.54 -2.46
C TYR A 248 -11.48 -11.96 -1.32
N PHE A 249 -11.59 -13.25 -1.03
CA PHE A 249 -12.37 -13.75 0.11
C PHE A 249 -11.51 -14.70 0.93
N ILE A 250 -11.40 -14.49 2.25
CA ILE A 250 -10.69 -15.42 3.14
C ILE A 250 -11.70 -16.23 3.93
N TYR A 251 -11.52 -17.55 3.90
CA TYR A 251 -12.28 -18.51 4.69
C TYR A 251 -11.36 -19.21 5.68
N SER A 252 -11.76 -19.31 6.94
CA SER A 252 -11.04 -20.12 7.92
C SER A 252 -11.75 -21.44 8.19
N PHE A 253 -10.99 -22.46 8.57
CA PHE A 253 -11.51 -23.70 9.13
C PHE A 253 -10.67 -24.12 10.31
N THR A 254 -11.31 -24.29 11.46
CA THR A 254 -10.68 -24.73 12.69
C THR A 254 -11.16 -26.12 13.08
N ASN A 255 -10.23 -27.04 13.26
CA ASN A 255 -10.45 -28.31 13.93
C ASN A 255 -9.65 -28.37 15.24
N GLN A 256 -9.65 -29.54 15.90
CA GLN A 256 -9.00 -29.69 17.21
C GLN A 256 -7.52 -29.29 17.24
N ASP A 257 -6.78 -29.54 16.15
CA ASP A 257 -5.32 -29.47 16.13
C ASP A 257 -4.79 -28.49 15.07
N THR A 258 -5.65 -27.85 14.29
CA THR A 258 -5.26 -27.07 13.12
C THR A 258 -6.32 -26.03 12.80
N GLN A 259 -5.86 -24.81 12.56
CA GLN A 259 -6.62 -23.78 11.88
C GLN A 259 -5.96 -23.56 10.52
N ILE A 260 -6.78 -23.49 9.47
CA ILE A 260 -6.33 -23.15 8.12
C ILE A 260 -7.08 -21.92 7.63
N TYR A 261 -6.44 -21.21 6.72
CA TYR A 261 -7.04 -20.14 5.94
C TYR A 261 -7.01 -20.52 4.47
N VAL A 262 -8.06 -20.12 3.75
CA VAL A 262 -8.23 -20.29 2.32
C VAL A 262 -8.66 -18.95 1.75
N GLN A 263 -7.73 -18.28 1.09
CA GLN A 263 -8.03 -17.10 0.28
C GLN A 263 -8.40 -17.54 -1.13
N ILE A 264 -9.48 -16.97 -1.66
CA ILE A 264 -9.89 -17.13 -3.05
C ILE A 264 -9.96 -15.78 -3.74
N ASP A 265 -9.47 -15.72 -4.98
CA ASP A 265 -9.35 -14.50 -5.78
C ASP A 265 -9.67 -14.80 -7.26
N TYR A 266 -10.01 -13.74 -8.01
CA TYR A 266 -10.17 -13.76 -9.45
C TYR A 266 -9.55 -12.49 -10.07
N LEU A 267 -8.24 -12.55 -10.38
CA LEU A 267 -7.53 -11.44 -11.02
C LEU A 267 -7.18 -11.74 -12.49
N TYR A 268 -6.47 -12.84 -12.74
CA TYR A 268 -6.06 -13.28 -14.09
C TYR A 268 -6.65 -14.64 -14.49
N GLY A 269 -7.42 -15.21 -13.58
CA GLY A 269 -8.02 -16.53 -13.58
C GLY A 269 -8.45 -16.82 -12.13
N PHE A 270 -9.02 -18.00 -11.87
CA PHE A 270 -9.46 -18.35 -10.53
C PHE A 270 -8.30 -18.89 -9.68
N GLU A 271 -8.07 -18.29 -8.51
CA GLU A 271 -6.94 -18.56 -7.63
C GLU A 271 -7.40 -19.05 -6.25
N ILE A 272 -6.63 -20.00 -5.68
CA ILE A 272 -6.76 -20.44 -4.29
C ILE A 272 -5.38 -20.38 -3.64
N PHE A 273 -5.29 -19.68 -2.53
CA PHE A 273 -4.15 -19.70 -1.61
C PHE A 273 -4.62 -20.33 -0.31
N ALA A 274 -3.95 -21.37 0.16
CA ALA A 274 -4.29 -22.00 1.42
C ALA A 274 -3.06 -22.21 2.29
N TRP A 275 -3.18 -21.89 3.57
CA TRP A 275 -2.09 -22.03 4.53
C TRP A 275 -2.62 -22.45 5.90
N LYS A 276 -1.71 -22.96 6.71
CA LYS A 276 -1.98 -23.36 8.09
C LYS A 276 -1.57 -22.22 9.02
N ASN A 277 -2.42 -21.87 9.98
CA ASN A 277 -2.03 -21.00 11.07
C ASN A 277 -1.01 -21.72 11.96
N GLN A 278 0.28 -21.38 11.81
CA GLN A 278 1.37 -21.99 12.59
C GLN A 278 1.32 -21.57 14.06
N SER A 279 0.65 -20.47 14.36
CA SER A 279 0.55 -19.88 15.68
C SER A 279 -0.61 -20.42 16.53
N PHE A 280 -1.45 -21.28 15.95
CA PHE A 280 -2.57 -21.90 16.66
C PHE A 280 -2.10 -23.13 17.44
N ALA A 281 -2.20 -23.09 18.77
CA ALA A 281 -1.78 -24.18 19.66
C ALA A 281 -2.80 -25.34 19.75
N GLY A 282 -3.87 -25.30 18.98
CA GLY A 282 -4.95 -26.28 19.05
C GLY A 282 -5.92 -26.02 20.20
N THR A 283 -6.83 -26.97 20.37
CA THR A 283 -7.86 -26.94 21.42
C THR A 283 -7.31 -27.55 22.71
N LEU A 284 -7.35 -26.79 23.79
CA LEU A 284 -6.78 -27.14 25.09
C LEU A 284 -7.88 -27.40 26.13
N THR A 285 -7.64 -28.34 27.04
CA THR A 285 -8.59 -28.69 28.13
C THR A 285 -8.26 -28.02 29.46
N SER A 286 -7.32 -27.09 29.45
CA SER A 286 -6.89 -26.31 30.61
C SER A 286 -6.36 -24.96 30.15
N TRP A 287 -6.39 -23.96 31.03
CA TRP A 287 -5.83 -22.64 30.77
C TRP A 287 -4.38 -22.74 30.22
N PRO A 288 -4.04 -22.04 29.11
CA PRO A 288 -2.76 -22.16 28.42
C PRO A 288 -1.59 -21.47 29.16
N THR A 289 -1.32 -21.89 30.40
CA THR A 289 -0.31 -21.23 31.26
C THR A 289 1.08 -21.26 30.63
N GLN A 290 1.46 -22.37 30.00
CA GLN A 290 2.81 -22.51 29.45
C GLN A 290 2.98 -21.63 28.21
N GLU A 291 2.02 -21.66 27.31
CA GLU A 291 2.00 -20.91 26.06
C GLU A 291 1.99 -19.39 26.35
N ILE A 292 1.17 -18.95 27.31
CA ILE A 292 1.17 -17.54 27.76
C ILE A 292 2.54 -17.16 28.35
N GLN A 293 3.16 -18.01 29.17
CA GLN A 293 4.46 -17.70 29.77
C GLN A 293 5.59 -17.63 28.75
N GLU A 294 5.55 -18.48 27.73
CA GLU A 294 6.51 -18.48 26.63
C GLU A 294 6.31 -17.24 25.76
N ALA A 295 5.06 -16.92 25.40
CA ALA A 295 4.73 -15.73 24.61
C ALA A 295 5.11 -14.43 25.32
N LEU A 296 4.91 -14.33 26.63
CA LEU A 296 5.19 -13.14 27.43
C LEU A 296 6.61 -13.13 28.04
N GLN A 297 7.50 -14.00 27.56
CA GLN A 297 8.83 -14.15 28.13
C GLN A 297 9.63 -12.84 28.07
N GLY A 298 9.92 -12.26 29.23
CA GLY A 298 10.67 -11.00 29.35
C GLY A 298 9.82 -9.84 29.83
N LEU A 299 8.49 -9.96 29.78
CA LEU A 299 7.57 -9.06 30.45
C LEU A 299 7.38 -9.49 31.90
N ASN A 300 7.31 -8.53 32.82
CA ASN A 300 6.93 -8.80 34.21
C ASN A 300 5.40 -8.78 34.36
N LEU A 301 4.72 -9.55 33.51
CA LEU A 301 3.26 -9.58 33.37
C LEU A 301 2.71 -10.97 33.70
N THR A 302 1.50 -11.01 34.27
CA THR A 302 0.76 -12.26 34.48
C THR A 302 -0.70 -12.02 34.12
N ILE A 303 -1.17 -12.69 33.08
CA ILE A 303 -2.59 -12.69 32.70
C ILE A 303 -3.35 -13.63 33.64
N PRO A 304 -4.34 -13.14 34.41
CA PRO A 304 -5.12 -13.96 35.34
C PRO A 304 -5.91 -15.06 34.62
N ALA A 305 -5.96 -16.26 35.20
CA ALA A 305 -6.59 -17.41 34.56
C ALA A 305 -8.11 -17.44 34.73
N TYR A 306 -8.84 -17.66 33.64
CA TYR A 306 -10.26 -18.05 33.68
C TYR A 306 -10.36 -19.58 33.80
N THR A 307 -10.69 -20.12 34.98
CA THR A 307 -10.66 -21.58 35.22
C THR A 307 -12.00 -22.29 35.04
N ASP A 308 -13.07 -21.55 34.83
CA ASP A 308 -14.44 -22.08 34.80
C ASP A 308 -14.90 -22.39 33.36
N ALA A 309 -14.03 -22.99 32.55
CA ALA A 309 -14.32 -23.44 31.20
C ALA A 309 -13.74 -24.84 30.94
N GLU A 310 -14.37 -25.58 30.03
CA GLU A 310 -13.92 -26.93 29.65
C GLU A 310 -12.91 -26.90 28.49
N LEU A 311 -12.88 -25.80 27.74
CA LEU A 311 -12.19 -25.69 26.48
C LEU A 311 -11.56 -24.31 26.30
N TYR A 312 -10.32 -24.30 25.82
CA TYR A 312 -9.54 -23.10 25.54
C TYR A 312 -8.89 -23.21 24.16
N GLN A 313 -8.60 -22.08 23.54
CA GLN A 313 -7.68 -21.99 22.42
C GLN A 313 -6.65 -20.89 22.71
N PHE A 314 -5.47 -21.04 22.11
CA PHE A 314 -4.39 -20.06 22.20
C PHE A 314 -3.83 -19.80 20.82
N GLU A 315 -3.69 -18.54 20.49
CA GLU A 315 -3.15 -18.05 19.23
C GLU A 315 -2.08 -16.98 19.49
N LEU A 316 -0.96 -17.07 18.78
CA LEU A 316 0.14 -16.10 18.85
C LEU A 316 0.21 -15.29 17.55
N TYR A 317 -0.29 -14.06 17.55
CA TYR A 317 -0.28 -13.24 16.33
C TYR A 317 1.13 -12.77 15.95
N ASP A 318 1.91 -12.34 16.94
CA ASP A 318 3.25 -11.81 16.69
C ASP A 318 4.16 -12.00 17.90
N ALA A 319 5.15 -12.88 17.77
CA ALA A 319 6.14 -13.16 18.80
C ALA A 319 7.08 -11.97 19.07
N SER A 320 7.32 -11.11 18.08
CA SER A 320 8.22 -9.96 18.21
C SER A 320 7.62 -8.83 19.05
N SER A 321 6.29 -8.77 19.11
CA SER A 321 5.53 -7.70 19.76
C SER A 321 4.60 -8.20 20.85
N TYR A 322 4.84 -9.43 21.33
CA TYR A 322 4.09 -10.05 22.43
C TYR A 322 2.57 -10.04 22.19
N SER A 323 2.12 -10.25 20.95
CA SER A 323 0.69 -10.24 20.61
C SER A 323 0.12 -11.67 20.65
N LEU A 324 -0.93 -11.86 21.47
CA LEU A 324 -1.57 -13.15 21.69
C LEU A 324 -3.07 -13.01 21.92
N MET A 325 -3.79 -14.11 21.66
CA MET A 325 -5.20 -14.25 22.00
C MET A 325 -5.47 -15.57 22.71
N ILE A 326 -6.29 -15.50 23.75
CA ILE A 326 -6.80 -16.65 24.49
C ILE A 326 -8.31 -16.66 24.30
N SER A 327 -8.82 -17.75 23.75
CA SER A 327 -10.25 -17.97 23.56
C SER A 327 -10.74 -18.92 24.63
N VAL A 328 -11.65 -18.46 25.48
CA VAL A 328 -12.33 -19.28 26.48
C VAL A 328 -13.66 -19.72 25.86
N CYS A 329 -13.71 -20.96 25.37
CA CYS A 329 -14.78 -21.43 24.51
C CYS A 329 -15.94 -22.06 25.30
N GLN A 330 -17.12 -22.13 24.66
CA GLN A 330 -18.34 -22.76 25.20
C GLN A 330 -18.81 -22.13 26.52
N VAL A 331 -18.58 -20.83 26.67
CA VAL A 331 -19.06 -20.04 27.80
C VAL A 331 -20.28 -19.23 27.39
N ASN A 332 -20.94 -18.59 28.35
CA ASN A 332 -22.05 -17.68 28.10
C ASN A 332 -21.62 -16.22 28.36
N GLN A 333 -22.52 -15.28 28.11
CA GLN A 333 -22.25 -13.84 28.29
C GLN A 333 -21.85 -13.44 29.73
N GLU A 334 -22.17 -14.24 30.75
CA GLU A 334 -21.73 -13.99 32.15
C GLU A 334 -20.21 -14.14 32.30
N ALA A 335 -19.51 -14.73 31.33
CA ALA A 335 -18.06 -14.86 31.31
C ALA A 335 -17.35 -13.49 31.37
N VAL A 336 -17.89 -12.44 30.74
CA VAL A 336 -17.32 -11.08 30.80
C VAL A 336 -17.29 -10.55 32.23
N SER A 337 -18.42 -10.68 32.94
CA SER A 337 -18.52 -10.23 34.34
C SER A 337 -17.66 -11.08 35.27
N THR A 338 -17.54 -12.39 34.98
CA THR A 338 -16.68 -13.31 35.72
C THR A 338 -15.22 -12.95 35.55
N TYR A 339 -14.77 -12.71 34.32
CA TYR A 339 -13.38 -12.36 34.03
C TYR A 339 -13.01 -10.97 34.59
N LYS A 340 -13.92 -10.00 34.52
CA LYS A 340 -13.79 -8.71 35.21
C LYS A 340 -13.48 -8.88 36.70
N GLN A 341 -14.21 -9.77 37.40
CA GLN A 341 -13.97 -10.02 38.81
C GLN A 341 -12.61 -10.68 39.06
N ILE A 342 -12.20 -11.63 38.20
CA ILE A 342 -10.88 -12.27 38.25
C ILE A 342 -9.76 -11.23 38.11
N LEU A 343 -9.88 -10.31 37.15
CA LEU A 343 -8.94 -9.22 36.94
C LEU A 343 -8.85 -8.30 38.18
N GLN A 344 -9.99 -7.90 38.73
CA GLN A 344 -10.04 -7.06 39.94
C GLN A 344 -9.42 -7.74 41.17
N ASP A 345 -9.67 -9.04 41.36
CA ASP A 345 -9.06 -9.83 42.44
C ASP A 345 -7.53 -9.94 42.27
N ALA A 346 -7.05 -9.92 41.01
CA ALA A 346 -5.64 -9.85 40.64
C ALA A 346 -5.06 -8.42 40.64
N GLN A 347 -5.81 -7.43 41.14
CA GLN A 347 -5.43 -6.01 41.23
C GLN A 347 -5.25 -5.29 39.89
N TRP A 348 -5.82 -5.81 38.80
CA TRP A 348 -5.93 -5.08 37.55
C TRP A 348 -6.99 -3.97 37.68
N THR A 349 -6.78 -2.87 36.97
CA THR A 349 -7.70 -1.73 36.96
C THR A 349 -8.52 -1.74 35.68
N ILE A 350 -9.84 -1.84 35.79
CA ILE A 350 -10.73 -1.73 34.61
C ILE A 350 -10.76 -0.27 34.17
N ILE A 351 -10.34 -0.01 32.93
CA ILE A 351 -10.17 1.34 32.37
C ILE A 351 -11.25 1.68 31.34
N GLN A 352 -11.86 0.67 30.69
CA GLN A 352 -12.96 0.83 29.76
C GLN A 352 -13.95 -0.33 29.87
N GLU A 353 -15.25 0.00 29.76
CA GLU A 353 -16.33 -0.97 29.62
C GLU A 353 -17.23 -0.53 28.47
N SER A 354 -17.33 -1.35 27.41
CA SER A 354 -18.16 -1.09 26.24
C SER A 354 -18.81 -2.37 25.72
N GLU A 355 -19.76 -2.22 24.79
CA GLU A 355 -20.40 -3.37 24.12
C GLU A 355 -19.45 -4.08 23.16
N GLU A 356 -18.49 -3.36 22.58
CA GLU A 356 -17.53 -3.88 21.59
C GLU A 356 -16.30 -4.54 22.26
N GLY A 357 -15.98 -4.12 23.49
CA GLY A 357 -14.86 -4.67 24.25
C GLY A 357 -14.60 -3.96 25.56
N ASN A 358 -13.92 -4.64 26.48
CA ASN A 358 -13.51 -4.10 27.78
C ASN A 358 -11.99 -4.10 27.87
N GLU A 359 -11.45 -3.14 28.61
CA GLU A 359 -10.01 -2.99 28.77
C GLU A 359 -9.62 -2.95 30.25
N ALA A 360 -8.50 -3.60 30.57
CA ALA A 360 -7.92 -3.62 31.90
C ALA A 360 -6.43 -3.28 31.86
N LEU A 361 -6.01 -2.39 32.74
CA LEU A 361 -4.63 -1.99 32.95
C LEU A 361 -4.00 -2.85 34.04
N ASP A 362 -2.80 -3.37 33.75
CA ASP A 362 -2.08 -4.24 34.65
C ASP A 362 -1.62 -3.53 35.94
N PRO A 363 -1.29 -4.26 37.02
CA PRO A 363 -0.87 -3.65 38.29
C PRO A 363 0.39 -2.79 38.22
N SER A 364 1.25 -2.96 37.20
CA SER A 364 2.42 -2.12 36.98
C SER A 364 2.13 -0.84 36.20
N LEU A 365 0.91 -0.71 35.63
CA LEU A 365 0.46 0.40 34.80
C LEU A 365 1.27 0.55 33.51
N GLN A 366 1.70 -0.57 32.93
CA GLN A 366 2.53 -0.63 31.73
C GLN A 366 1.86 -1.39 30.57
N TYR A 367 0.79 -2.13 30.84
CA TYR A 367 0.23 -3.08 29.89
C TYR A 367 -1.30 -3.06 29.94
N VAL A 368 -1.93 -3.03 28.76
CA VAL A 368 -3.39 -3.11 28.60
C VAL A 368 -3.76 -4.50 28.11
N LEU A 369 -4.85 -5.03 28.64
CA LEU A 369 -5.47 -6.28 28.22
C LEU A 369 -6.90 -5.99 27.78
N GLU A 370 -7.27 -6.51 26.62
CA GLU A 370 -8.61 -6.39 26.08
C GLU A 370 -9.38 -7.70 26.24
N TYR A 371 -10.70 -7.62 26.46
CA TYR A 371 -11.55 -8.79 26.53
C TYR A 371 -13.01 -8.50 26.16
N TRP A 372 -13.59 -9.39 25.34
CA TRP A 372 -14.97 -9.28 24.87
C TRP A 372 -15.60 -10.67 24.68
N TYR A 373 -16.93 -10.71 24.61
CA TYR A 373 -17.68 -11.95 24.39
C TYR A 373 -18.34 -11.92 23.03
N ASP A 374 -18.11 -12.97 22.25
CA ASP A 374 -18.81 -13.22 20.99
C ASP A 374 -19.95 -14.21 21.21
N GLU A 375 -21.18 -13.75 20.95
CA GLU A 375 -22.39 -14.55 21.07
C GLU A 375 -22.45 -15.66 20.01
N THR A 376 -21.88 -15.44 18.82
CA THR A 376 -21.93 -16.39 17.69
C THR A 376 -21.10 -17.63 17.98
N SER A 377 -19.85 -17.44 18.42
CA SER A 377 -18.96 -18.55 18.77
C SER A 377 -19.10 -19.04 20.22
N GLN A 378 -19.87 -18.33 21.07
CA GLN A 378 -19.98 -18.59 22.51
C GLN A 378 -18.61 -18.60 23.20
N THR A 379 -17.82 -17.56 22.90
CA THR A 379 -16.41 -17.47 23.30
C THR A 379 -16.15 -16.13 23.97
N LEU A 380 -15.46 -16.17 25.11
CA LEU A 380 -14.81 -14.99 25.69
C LEU A 380 -13.40 -14.91 25.11
N TYR A 381 -13.10 -13.85 24.37
CA TYR A 381 -11.77 -13.54 23.87
C TYR A 381 -11.03 -12.67 24.87
N ILE A 382 -9.75 -12.97 25.05
CA ILE A 382 -8.82 -12.22 25.88
C ILE A 382 -7.60 -11.95 25.00
N TYR A 383 -7.40 -10.69 24.65
CA TYR A 383 -6.36 -10.23 23.73
C TYR A 383 -5.33 -9.38 24.46
N PHE A 384 -4.07 -9.55 24.08
CA PHE A 384 -2.95 -8.80 24.63
C PHE A 384 -1.96 -8.47 23.53
N ASP A 385 -1.47 -7.23 23.51
CA ASP A 385 -0.31 -6.82 22.73
C ASP A 385 0.51 -5.71 23.44
N THR A 386 1.60 -5.30 22.80
CA THR A 386 2.42 -4.16 23.24
C THR A 386 2.42 -2.98 22.26
N TYR A 387 1.56 -3.02 21.23
CA TYR A 387 1.43 -1.95 20.23
C TYR A 387 0.56 -0.79 20.75
N GLY A 388 -0.38 -1.09 21.64
CA GLY A 388 -1.30 -0.11 22.21
C GLY A 388 -0.64 0.98 23.05
N SER A 389 -1.20 2.19 23.00
CA SER A 389 -0.83 3.27 23.92
C SER A 389 -1.35 2.96 25.32
N VAL A 390 -0.48 3.06 26.32
CA VAL A 390 -0.84 2.76 27.71
C VAL A 390 -1.46 4.01 28.36
N PRO A 391 -2.72 3.97 28.83
CA PRO A 391 -3.34 5.12 29.46
C PRO A 391 -2.75 5.40 30.84
N VAL A 392 -2.71 6.68 31.21
CA VAL A 392 -2.37 7.12 32.57
C VAL A 392 -3.63 7.39 33.38
N LEU A 393 -3.58 7.12 34.68
CA LEU A 393 -4.73 7.26 35.60
C LEU A 393 -4.83 8.63 36.27
N ALA A 394 -3.99 9.59 35.87
CA ALA A 394 -3.95 10.93 36.44
C ALA A 394 -3.73 11.96 35.34
N TRP A 395 -4.28 13.17 35.55
CA TRP A 395 -4.11 14.29 34.63
C TRP A 395 -2.62 14.55 34.34
N PRO A 396 -2.21 14.68 33.06
CA PRO A 396 -0.80 14.72 32.67
C PRO A 396 -0.15 16.10 32.87
N GLU A 397 -0.26 16.67 34.07
CA GLU A 397 0.17 18.03 34.39
C GLU A 397 1.66 18.25 34.11
N GLN A 398 2.51 17.28 34.46
CA GLN A 398 3.96 17.42 34.29
C GLN A 398 4.34 17.47 32.80
N GLN A 399 3.81 16.56 32.00
CA GLN A 399 4.06 16.48 30.56
C GLN A 399 3.52 17.74 29.85
N LEU A 400 2.34 18.19 30.24
CA LEU A 400 1.73 19.40 29.70
C LEU A 400 2.55 20.66 30.02
N ASN A 401 3.04 20.79 31.24
CA ASN A 401 3.93 21.90 31.62
C ASN A 401 5.27 21.86 30.87
N GLN A 402 5.81 20.66 30.60
CA GLN A 402 7.01 20.49 29.77
C GLN A 402 6.78 20.88 28.31
N PHE A 403 5.60 20.58 27.76
CA PHE A 403 5.20 20.98 26.42
C PHE A 403 5.01 22.51 26.33
N LEU A 404 4.24 23.10 27.25
CA LEU A 404 3.90 24.52 27.20
C LEU A 404 5.11 25.43 27.51
N GLN A 405 5.90 25.11 28.53
CA GLN A 405 6.98 25.98 29.03
C GLN A 405 6.52 27.42 29.32
N LEU A 406 5.27 27.58 29.78
CA LEU A 406 4.66 28.85 30.18
C LEU A 406 4.40 28.84 31.69
N ASP A 407 4.90 29.85 32.40
CA ASP A 407 4.74 29.96 33.87
C ASP A 407 3.36 30.49 34.31
N ASN A 408 2.57 31.00 33.38
CA ASN A 408 1.38 31.81 33.63
C ASN A 408 0.08 31.25 33.04
N VAL A 409 0.13 30.10 32.35
CA VAL A 409 -1.05 29.45 31.77
C VAL A 409 -1.26 28.10 32.45
N VAL A 410 -2.47 27.86 32.97
CA VAL A 410 -2.88 26.59 33.56
C VAL A 410 -4.02 26.04 32.72
N ILE A 411 -3.84 24.82 32.19
CA ILE A 411 -4.87 24.11 31.45
C ILE A 411 -5.87 23.52 32.46
N PRO A 412 -7.16 23.89 32.40
CA PRO A 412 -8.15 23.35 33.30
C PRO A 412 -8.31 21.83 33.12
N ILE A 413 -8.35 21.13 34.24
CA ILE A 413 -8.43 19.66 34.29
C ILE A 413 -9.85 19.22 33.90
N TYR A 414 -9.93 18.22 33.01
CA TYR A 414 -11.13 17.40 32.88
C TYR A 414 -10.94 16.12 33.71
N GLU A 415 -11.77 15.89 34.72
CA GLU A 415 -11.70 14.70 35.57
C GLU A 415 -12.20 13.47 34.79
N SER A 416 -11.34 12.48 34.61
CA SER A 416 -11.62 11.21 33.92
C SER A 416 -10.96 10.05 34.64
N SER A 417 -11.41 8.82 34.35
CA SER A 417 -10.81 7.59 34.88
C SER A 417 -9.43 7.30 34.31
N SER A 418 -9.17 7.75 33.08
CA SER A 418 -7.93 7.49 32.35
C SER A 418 -7.72 8.52 31.24
N TYR A 419 -6.46 8.68 30.85
CA TYR A 419 -6.03 9.59 29.79
C TYR A 419 -5.01 8.89 28.88
N LEU A 420 -5.26 8.87 27.57
CA LEU A 420 -4.21 8.63 26.59
C LEU A 420 -3.60 9.97 26.18
N ILE A 421 -2.30 9.98 25.92
CA ILE A 421 -1.55 11.20 25.64
C ILE A 421 -0.80 11.00 24.34
N GLU A 422 -1.02 11.91 23.41
CA GLU A 422 -0.21 12.02 22.20
C GLU A 422 0.52 13.36 22.21
N ASN A 423 1.85 13.31 22.18
CA ASN A 423 2.68 14.51 22.17
C ASN A 423 3.22 14.73 20.76
N GLN A 424 2.65 15.68 20.04
CA GLN A 424 3.13 16.09 18.73
C GLN A 424 4.04 17.31 18.86
N VAL A 425 4.78 17.64 17.80
CA VAL A 425 5.70 18.77 17.82
C VAL A 425 4.98 20.11 18.09
N GLN A 426 3.71 20.24 17.68
CA GLN A 426 2.95 21.49 17.71
C GLN A 426 1.73 21.46 18.63
N SER A 427 1.28 20.27 19.01
CA SER A 427 0.08 20.06 19.81
C SER A 427 0.32 18.99 20.86
N PHE A 428 -0.39 19.11 21.97
CA PHE A 428 -0.47 18.10 23.01
C PHE A 428 -1.90 17.62 23.09
N ILE A 429 -2.14 16.36 22.74
CA ILE A 429 -3.49 15.79 22.63
C ILE A 429 -3.73 14.87 23.82
N ILE A 430 -4.86 15.07 24.48
CA ILE A 430 -5.34 14.25 25.59
C ILE A 430 -6.65 13.60 25.16
N TYR A 431 -6.68 12.27 25.16
CA TYR A 431 -7.91 11.50 25.02
C TYR A 431 -8.37 11.11 26.41
N ALA A 432 -9.31 11.87 26.97
CA ALA A 432 -9.86 11.58 28.29
C ALA A 432 -11.07 10.66 28.15
N ALA A 433 -11.05 9.50 28.81
CA ALA A 433 -12.15 8.54 28.73
C ALA A 433 -13.48 9.19 29.13
N ALA A 434 -14.51 9.02 28.29
CA ALA A 434 -15.83 9.62 28.48
C ALA A 434 -16.91 8.74 27.86
N SER A 435 -18.07 8.63 28.51
CA SER A 435 -19.15 7.76 28.01
C SER A 435 -20.16 8.49 27.10
N THR A 436 -20.17 9.82 27.07
CA THR A 436 -21.17 10.59 26.31
C THR A 436 -20.64 11.94 25.83
N ILE A 437 -21.31 12.50 24.81
CA ILE A 437 -21.13 13.88 24.32
C ILE A 437 -21.39 14.94 25.41
N GLU A 438 -22.08 14.62 26.51
CA GLU A 438 -22.28 15.57 27.63
C GLU A 438 -20.97 15.95 28.33
N SER A 439 -19.90 15.17 28.12
CA SER A 439 -18.53 15.49 28.53
C SER A 439 -18.06 16.85 27.99
N GLU A 440 -18.41 17.20 26.76
CA GLU A 440 -18.07 18.50 26.15
C GLU A 440 -18.68 19.67 26.93
N ASN A 441 -19.97 19.57 27.28
CA ASN A 441 -20.65 20.60 28.06
C ASN A 441 -20.02 20.78 29.44
N THR A 442 -19.58 19.68 30.06
CA THR A 442 -18.88 19.68 31.35
C THR A 442 -17.54 20.41 31.25
N TYR A 443 -16.79 20.14 30.18
CA TYR A 443 -15.50 20.79 29.97
C TYR A 443 -15.64 22.27 29.59
N LEU A 444 -16.62 22.62 28.74
CA LEU A 444 -16.96 24.00 28.40
C LEU A 444 -17.28 24.83 29.65
N GLN A 445 -18.07 24.27 30.59
CA GLN A 445 -18.35 24.93 31.87
C GLN A 445 -17.08 25.13 32.70
N THR A 446 -16.21 24.13 32.73
CA THR A 446 -14.93 24.17 33.45
C THR A 446 -14.01 25.26 32.90
N LEU A 447 -13.84 25.32 31.57
CA LEU A 447 -13.06 26.35 30.89
C LEU A 447 -13.63 27.76 31.14
N THR A 448 -14.95 27.92 31.04
CA THR A 448 -15.64 29.19 31.31
C THR A 448 -15.42 29.68 32.74
N GLN A 449 -15.46 28.79 33.73
CA GLN A 449 -15.18 29.13 35.13
C GLN A 449 -13.73 29.56 35.36
N ASN A 450 -12.81 29.04 34.55
CA ASN A 450 -11.39 29.41 34.55
C ASN A 450 -11.09 30.60 33.63
N GLN A 451 -12.11 31.34 33.18
CA GLN A 451 -12.00 32.57 32.38
C GLN A 451 -11.38 32.37 30.99
N TRP A 452 -11.48 31.17 30.42
CA TRP A 452 -11.15 30.93 29.02
C TRP A 452 -12.25 31.49 28.12
N THR A 453 -11.86 32.04 26.97
CA THR A 453 -12.78 32.57 25.96
C THR A 453 -13.17 31.45 25.02
N ILE A 454 -14.46 31.11 24.97
CA ILE A 454 -14.97 30.01 24.13
C ILE A 454 -15.48 30.54 22.77
N ASP A 455 -15.10 29.87 21.70
CA ASP A 455 -15.67 30.02 20.36
C ASP A 455 -16.13 28.64 19.83
N SER A 456 -17.41 28.52 19.53
CA SER A 456 -18.04 27.31 18.98
C SER A 456 -18.49 27.51 17.53
N SER A 457 -18.08 28.60 16.87
CA SER A 457 -18.53 28.93 15.51
C SER A 457 -18.03 27.96 14.43
N GLN A 458 -16.98 27.19 14.73
CA GLN A 458 -16.38 26.17 13.86
C GLN A 458 -16.59 24.74 14.38
N TYR A 459 -17.58 24.52 15.24
CA TYR A 459 -17.80 23.23 15.91
C TYR A 459 -17.89 22.04 14.95
N ASP A 460 -18.68 22.16 13.88
CA ASP A 460 -18.86 21.07 12.91
C ASP A 460 -17.59 20.72 12.13
N THR A 461 -16.57 21.59 12.15
CA THR A 461 -15.30 21.40 11.44
C THR A 461 -14.22 20.85 12.35
N ILE A 462 -14.02 21.48 13.52
CA ILE A 462 -12.87 21.22 14.40
C ILE A 462 -13.25 21.12 15.89
N GLY A 463 -14.53 21.22 16.25
CA GLY A 463 -14.98 21.21 17.64
C GLY A 463 -14.98 22.58 18.32
N HIS A 464 -15.07 22.58 19.65
CA HIS A 464 -15.06 23.79 20.46
C HIS A 464 -13.64 24.33 20.61
N ILE A 465 -13.49 25.65 20.46
CA ILE A 465 -12.21 26.33 20.66
C ILE A 465 -12.28 27.14 21.95
N ALA A 466 -11.23 27.10 22.75
CA ALA A 466 -11.06 27.90 23.94
C ALA A 466 -9.68 28.57 23.94
N ILE A 467 -9.63 29.88 24.14
CA ILE A 467 -8.39 30.64 24.20
C ILE A 467 -8.18 31.14 25.62
N ASP A 468 -6.97 30.98 26.13
CA ASP A 468 -6.62 31.42 27.48
C ASP A 468 -6.63 32.96 27.60
N ALA A 469 -6.71 33.49 28.82
CA ALA A 469 -6.81 34.93 29.04
C ALA A 469 -5.58 35.75 28.58
N THR A 470 -4.44 35.10 28.35
CA THR A 470 -3.20 35.71 27.86
C THR A 470 -3.04 35.61 26.34
N ASN A 471 -3.94 34.92 25.63
CA ASN A 471 -3.85 34.61 24.19
C ASN A 471 -2.56 33.89 23.80
N GLN A 472 -2.02 33.03 24.67
CA GLN A 472 -0.82 32.24 24.44
C GLN A 472 -1.13 30.76 24.20
N VAL A 473 -2.33 30.29 24.55
CA VAL A 473 -2.75 28.89 24.38
C VAL A 473 -4.16 28.79 23.84
N GLN A 474 -4.33 27.88 22.89
CA GLN A 474 -5.60 27.43 22.36
C GLN A 474 -5.85 25.99 22.83
N ILE A 475 -7.10 25.70 23.19
CA ILE A 475 -7.60 24.35 23.37
C ILE A 475 -8.70 24.12 22.34
N THR A 476 -8.59 23.02 21.61
CA THR A 476 -9.64 22.52 20.73
C THR A 476 -10.18 21.22 21.32
N PHE A 477 -11.48 21.07 21.50
CA PHE A 477 -12.05 19.87 22.11
C PHE A 477 -13.41 19.45 21.56
N TYR A 478 -13.62 18.13 21.50
CA TYR A 478 -14.84 17.47 21.04
C TYR A 478 -14.88 16.02 21.53
N PHE A 479 -16.05 15.40 21.51
CA PHE A 479 -16.27 14.01 21.89
C PHE A 479 -16.34 13.12 20.65
N SER A 480 -15.55 12.04 20.67
CA SER A 480 -15.54 11.03 19.61
C SER A 480 -15.04 9.70 20.18
N ASN A 481 -15.58 8.59 19.68
CA ASN A 481 -15.10 7.22 19.97
C ASN A 481 -14.90 6.90 21.46
N GLY A 482 -15.78 7.38 22.35
CA GLY A 482 -15.65 7.12 23.80
C GLY A 482 -14.63 8.00 24.52
N TYR A 483 -14.17 9.08 23.89
CA TYR A 483 -13.22 10.03 24.47
C TYR A 483 -13.71 11.46 24.32
N LEU A 484 -13.44 12.28 25.34
CA LEU A 484 -13.32 13.72 25.17
C LEU A 484 -11.88 14.00 24.72
N ILE A 485 -11.73 14.38 23.46
CA ILE A 485 -10.46 14.71 22.84
C ILE A 485 -10.17 16.18 23.13
N ILE A 486 -9.02 16.47 23.73
CA ILE A 486 -8.56 17.81 24.12
C ILE A 486 -7.19 18.04 23.48
N THR A 487 -7.16 18.86 22.45
CA THR A 487 -5.94 19.28 21.75
C THR A 487 -5.49 20.63 22.29
N ILE A 488 -4.26 20.72 22.77
CA ILE A 488 -3.66 21.94 23.34
C ILE A 488 -2.54 22.44 22.43
N GLU A 489 -2.61 23.71 22.03
CA GLU A 489 -1.69 24.34 21.08
C GLU A 489 -1.19 25.68 21.62
N LYS A 490 0.07 26.03 21.32
CA LYS A 490 0.58 27.38 21.61
C LYS A 490 0.11 28.34 20.53
N ILE A 491 -0.48 29.45 20.93
CA ILE A 491 -0.72 30.58 20.05
C ILE A 491 0.58 31.38 19.98
N VAL A 492 1.11 31.51 18.77
CA VAL A 492 2.32 32.28 18.51
C VAL A 492 1.96 33.42 17.55
N GLU A 493 2.01 34.65 18.05
CA GLU A 493 1.75 35.85 17.24
C GLU A 493 3.00 36.23 16.43
N VAL A 494 2.85 36.37 15.11
CA VAL A 494 3.94 36.82 14.23
C VAL A 494 4.20 38.32 14.46
N GLN A 495 5.38 38.65 14.96
CA GLN A 495 5.84 40.03 15.17
C GLN A 495 6.69 40.56 14.01
N GLU A 496 7.49 39.71 13.39
CA GLU A 496 8.42 40.10 12.33
C GLU A 496 8.47 39.04 11.23
N THR A 497 8.64 39.48 9.98
CA THR A 497 8.85 38.59 8.82
C THR A 497 10.15 38.94 8.15
N LEU A 498 11.03 37.95 8.02
CA LEU A 498 12.29 38.03 7.28
C LEU A 498 12.12 37.36 5.92
N THR A 499 12.69 37.96 4.88
CA THR A 499 12.65 37.39 3.53
C THR A 499 14.05 37.30 2.96
N ILE A 500 14.56 36.09 2.77
CA ILE A 500 15.85 35.84 2.14
C ILE A 500 15.63 35.61 0.64
N LEU A 501 16.37 36.34 -0.18
CA LEU A 501 16.22 36.37 -1.63
C LEU A 501 17.48 35.82 -2.34
N PRO A 502 17.36 35.39 -3.61
CA PRO A 502 18.51 34.97 -4.41
C PRO A 502 19.61 36.04 -4.47
N THR A 503 19.25 37.32 -4.46
CA THR A 503 20.19 38.45 -4.48
C THR A 503 21.06 38.54 -3.24
N ASP A 504 20.68 37.88 -2.14
CA ASP A 504 21.53 37.77 -0.95
C ASP A 504 22.72 36.84 -1.22
N PHE A 505 22.70 36.02 -2.29
CA PHE A 505 23.77 35.11 -2.68
C PHE A 505 24.49 35.51 -3.97
N SER A 506 25.80 35.21 -4.02
CA SER A 506 26.61 35.39 -5.22
C SER A 506 26.17 34.41 -6.32
N SER A 507 26.12 34.91 -7.55
CA SER A 507 25.84 34.11 -8.75
C SER A 507 27.08 33.52 -9.41
N GLN A 508 28.27 33.75 -8.84
CA GLN A 508 29.54 33.35 -9.45
C GLN A 508 29.87 31.87 -9.24
N SER A 509 29.74 31.37 -8.00
CA SER A 509 29.97 29.97 -7.62
C SER A 509 29.54 29.71 -6.19
N TYR A 510 29.35 28.44 -5.82
CA TYR A 510 29.11 28.01 -4.44
C TYR A 510 30.18 28.48 -3.45
N ALA A 511 31.46 28.36 -3.82
CA ALA A 511 32.61 28.75 -3.00
C ALA A 511 32.55 30.22 -2.52
N ALA A 512 31.86 31.08 -3.25
CA ALA A 512 31.71 32.50 -2.89
C ALA A 512 30.68 32.73 -1.76
N ASN A 513 29.89 31.72 -1.39
CA ASN A 513 28.89 31.80 -0.33
C ASN A 513 29.14 30.77 0.78
N GLU A 514 30.29 30.11 0.80
CA GLU A 514 30.66 29.15 1.85
C GLU A 514 30.97 29.86 3.18
N GLY A 515 30.55 29.25 4.29
CA GLY A 515 30.83 29.72 5.63
C GLY A 515 29.76 30.65 6.19
N GLU A 516 30.16 31.51 7.12
CA GLU A 516 29.26 32.43 7.81
C GLU A 516 28.92 33.64 6.94
N LYS A 517 27.64 33.99 6.89
CA LYS A 517 27.10 35.07 6.08
C LYS A 517 26.07 35.87 6.85
N THR A 518 26.20 37.19 6.82
CA THR A 518 25.21 38.09 7.41
C THR A 518 24.16 38.48 6.38
N ILE A 519 22.89 38.20 6.66
CA ILE A 519 21.73 38.59 5.86
C ILE A 519 20.77 39.32 6.81
N GLN A 520 20.42 40.57 6.49
CA GLN A 520 19.50 41.39 7.28
C GLN A 520 19.85 41.49 8.79
N ASN A 521 21.16 41.62 9.09
CA ASN A 521 21.75 41.65 10.44
C ASN A 521 21.71 40.33 11.22
N LEU A 522 21.31 39.22 10.60
CA LEU A 522 21.37 37.88 11.17
C LEU A 522 22.48 37.08 10.51
N SER A 523 23.15 36.24 11.30
CA SER A 523 24.23 35.37 10.88
C SER A 523 23.70 34.00 10.47
N PHE A 524 24.12 33.52 9.30
CA PHE A 524 23.77 32.22 8.75
C PHE A 524 25.01 31.45 8.32
N SER A 525 25.04 30.15 8.60
CA SER A 525 26.05 29.24 8.06
C SER A 525 25.54 28.64 6.76
N CYS A 526 26.35 28.77 5.70
CA CYS A 526 26.03 28.34 4.35
C CYS A 526 27.06 27.30 3.87
N HIS A 527 26.59 26.16 3.38
CA HIS A 527 27.41 25.16 2.69
C HIS A 527 26.80 24.80 1.33
N ASN A 528 27.54 25.03 0.26
CA ASN A 528 27.13 24.95 -1.14
C ASN A 528 25.79 25.62 -1.44
N ILE A 529 25.67 26.91 -1.08
CA ILE A 529 24.53 27.76 -1.45
C ILE A 529 24.93 28.72 -2.58
N MET A 530 24.05 28.96 -3.56
CA MET A 530 24.31 29.99 -4.58
C MET A 530 23.04 30.61 -5.16
N ASN A 531 23.22 31.74 -5.86
CA ASN A 531 22.20 32.30 -6.73
C ASN A 531 22.37 31.76 -8.15
N GLN A 532 21.47 30.91 -8.62
CA GLN A 532 21.49 30.41 -9.99
C GLN A 532 20.15 30.70 -10.66
N GLN A 533 20.20 31.35 -11.83
CA GLN A 533 19.00 31.72 -12.60
C GLN A 533 17.94 32.47 -11.75
N ASN A 534 18.40 33.34 -10.84
CA ASN A 534 17.53 34.10 -9.93
C ASN A 534 16.72 33.20 -8.97
N LYS A 535 17.30 32.08 -8.56
CA LYS A 535 16.83 31.19 -7.48
C LYS A 535 17.92 30.97 -6.46
N ILE A 536 17.54 30.78 -5.21
CA ILE A 536 18.42 30.25 -4.18
C ILE A 536 18.56 28.76 -4.45
N GLN A 537 19.79 28.29 -4.59
CA GLN A 537 20.11 26.91 -4.89
C GLN A 537 20.96 26.30 -3.78
N ILE A 538 20.49 25.20 -3.21
CA ILE A 538 21.22 24.34 -2.29
C ILE A 538 21.64 23.11 -3.09
N ARG A 539 22.94 22.80 -3.10
CA ARG A 539 23.43 21.60 -3.79
C ARG A 539 22.93 20.33 -3.08
N ARG A 540 23.00 19.18 -3.75
CA ARG A 540 22.80 17.86 -3.13
C ARG A 540 23.90 17.53 -2.12
N ASP A 541 23.67 16.51 -1.29
CA ASP A 541 24.63 15.82 -0.41
C ASP A 541 25.34 16.76 0.61
N ASP A 542 24.97 16.66 1.89
CA ASP A 542 25.56 17.39 3.05
C ASP A 542 25.54 18.94 2.98
N SER A 543 24.97 19.51 1.92
CA SER A 543 24.86 20.97 1.74
C SER A 543 23.76 21.53 2.63
N TYR A 544 24.00 22.68 3.26
CA TYR A 544 23.07 23.19 4.27
C TYR A 544 23.00 24.71 4.35
N PHE A 545 21.87 25.19 4.88
CA PHE A 545 21.63 26.58 5.27
C PHE A 545 21.06 26.61 6.69
N TYR A 546 21.72 27.33 7.60
CA TYR A 546 21.44 27.29 9.04
C TYR A 546 21.52 28.69 9.66
N ASN A 547 20.59 29.08 10.54
CA ASN A 547 20.71 30.34 11.29
C ASN A 547 21.58 30.15 12.54
N ASN A 548 22.57 31.03 12.72
CA ASN A 548 23.49 30.97 13.85
C ASN A 548 22.98 31.75 15.09
N ASP A 549 22.14 32.77 14.86
CA ASP A 549 21.57 33.58 15.93
C ASP A 549 20.31 32.91 16.52
N VAL A 550 20.10 33.06 17.82
CA VAL A 550 18.88 32.61 18.51
C VAL A 550 17.68 33.41 17.98
N LEU A 551 16.68 32.72 17.45
CA LEU A 551 15.45 33.32 16.94
C LEU A 551 14.23 32.81 17.73
N ASN A 552 13.20 33.63 17.83
CA ASN A 552 11.86 33.20 18.23
C ASN A 552 11.11 32.77 16.97
N LEU A 553 11.41 31.57 16.45
CA LEU A 553 10.87 31.14 15.16
C LEU A 553 9.37 30.88 15.26
N VAL A 554 8.61 31.24 14.22
CA VAL A 554 7.20 30.87 14.05
C VAL A 554 7.05 29.89 12.91
N THR A 555 7.39 30.34 11.70
CA THR A 555 7.31 29.53 10.50
C THR A 555 8.51 29.76 9.58
N LEU A 556 8.75 28.79 8.70
CA LEU A 556 9.62 28.91 7.54
C LEU A 556 8.82 28.46 6.32
N GLN A 557 8.84 29.24 5.25
CA GLN A 557 8.23 28.90 3.97
C GLN A 557 9.30 28.97 2.86
N LEU A 558 9.35 27.92 2.04
CA LEU A 558 10.27 27.80 0.91
C LEU A 558 9.49 28.04 -0.39
N GLU A 559 9.55 29.27 -0.91
CA GLU A 559 8.73 29.70 -2.05
C GLU A 559 9.17 29.04 -3.37
N ASN A 560 8.21 28.53 -4.15
CA ASN A 560 8.42 27.84 -5.43
C ASN A 560 9.50 26.75 -5.33
N LEU A 561 9.41 25.95 -4.27
CA LEU A 561 10.35 24.88 -3.97
C LEU A 561 10.38 23.83 -5.09
N SER A 562 11.59 23.43 -5.48
CA SER A 562 11.86 22.27 -6.33
C SER A 562 12.99 21.46 -5.71
N GLY A 563 12.84 20.14 -5.71
CA GLY A 563 13.67 19.23 -4.92
C GLY A 563 13.03 18.92 -3.56
N SER A 564 13.69 18.05 -2.78
CA SER A 564 13.16 17.54 -1.52
C SER A 564 14.17 17.78 -0.40
N PRO A 565 14.31 19.02 0.09
CA PRO A 565 15.19 19.29 1.22
C PRO A 565 14.61 18.68 2.50
N THR A 566 15.48 18.44 3.48
CA THR A 566 15.06 18.12 4.85
C THR A 566 15.22 19.36 5.70
N VAL A 567 14.16 19.76 6.42
CA VAL A 567 14.20 20.88 7.35
C VAL A 567 14.25 20.33 8.77
N TYR A 568 15.19 20.85 9.57
CA TYR A 568 15.35 20.51 10.97
C TYR A 568 15.06 21.72 11.85
N GLY A 569 14.29 21.53 12.91
CA GLY A 569 14.18 22.47 14.03
C GLY A 569 15.17 22.09 15.13
N CYS A 570 15.90 23.08 15.67
CA CYS A 570 16.94 22.85 16.69
C CYS A 570 16.75 23.77 17.90
N LEU A 571 17.01 23.24 19.10
CA LEU A 571 16.97 23.98 20.37
C LEU A 571 18.34 24.57 20.76
N GLU A 572 19.43 23.92 20.32
CA GLU A 572 20.81 24.31 20.61
C GLU A 572 21.54 24.76 19.33
N ALA A 573 22.55 25.63 19.50
CA ALA A 573 23.30 26.17 18.37
C ALA A 573 24.17 25.09 17.72
N GLY A 574 24.11 24.98 16.40
CA GLY A 574 24.97 24.10 15.58
C GLY A 574 24.64 22.61 15.66
N ASP A 575 23.55 22.20 16.31
CA ASP A 575 23.20 20.80 16.54
C ASP A 575 22.13 20.26 15.58
N TYR A 576 22.32 20.45 14.27
CA TYR A 576 21.37 19.94 13.27
C TYR A 576 21.40 18.40 13.16
N ALA A 577 22.45 17.73 13.64
CA ALA A 577 22.54 16.27 13.66
C ALA A 577 21.58 15.63 14.69
N ASN A 578 21.25 16.36 15.76
CA ASN A 578 20.22 15.95 16.73
C ASN A 578 18.94 16.82 16.63
N GLY A 579 18.79 17.60 15.56
CA GLY A 579 17.59 18.40 15.32
C GLY A 579 16.37 17.52 15.02
N THR A 580 15.17 18.05 15.26
CA THR A 580 13.92 17.37 14.91
C THR A 580 13.57 17.66 13.46
N ILE A 581 13.31 16.61 12.65
CA ILE A 581 12.82 16.79 11.28
C ILE A 581 11.42 17.42 11.34
N ILE A 582 11.23 18.49 10.57
CA ILE A 582 9.96 19.22 10.47
C ILE A 582 9.39 19.00 9.07
N SER A 583 8.20 18.42 9.02
CA SER A 583 7.42 18.32 7.79
C SER A 583 6.62 19.60 7.56
N PRO A 584 6.46 20.04 6.31
CA PRO A 584 5.59 21.17 6.01
C PRO A 584 4.11 20.77 6.14
N ASP A 585 3.24 21.76 6.37
CA ASP A 585 1.79 21.59 6.27
C ASP A 585 1.31 21.51 4.81
N GLU A 586 0.00 21.41 4.61
CA GLU A 586 -0.65 21.35 3.29
C GLU A 586 -0.35 22.55 2.38
N ASN A 587 0.06 23.68 2.96
CA ASN A 587 0.42 24.91 2.26
C ASN A 587 1.93 25.05 2.03
N GLY A 588 2.73 24.04 2.42
CA GLY A 588 4.18 24.06 2.27
C GLY A 588 4.90 24.85 3.36
N ILE A 589 4.26 25.13 4.50
CA ILE A 589 4.79 25.93 5.61
C ILE A 589 5.34 25.01 6.70
N TYR A 590 6.58 25.25 7.11
CA TYR A 590 7.25 24.55 8.20
C TYR A 590 7.05 25.33 9.49
N HIS A 591 6.34 24.77 10.45
CA HIS A 591 6.07 25.42 11.74
C HIS A 591 7.21 25.15 12.73
N LEU A 592 7.81 26.22 13.25
CA LEU A 592 9.05 26.22 14.01
C LEU A 592 8.92 26.86 15.41
N ASN A 593 7.70 27.12 15.87
CA ASN A 593 7.30 27.73 17.16
C ASN A 593 8.05 27.25 18.42
N ASN A 594 8.55 26.02 18.42
CA ASN A 594 9.25 25.40 19.55
C ASN A 594 10.78 25.38 19.41
N TYR A 595 11.33 25.99 18.36
CA TYR A 595 12.75 25.93 18.03
C TYR A 595 13.39 27.31 18.01
N LYS A 596 14.70 27.35 18.31
CA LYS A 596 15.50 28.58 18.28
C LYS A 596 16.31 28.72 17.00
N TYR A 597 16.53 27.59 16.33
CA TYR A 597 17.27 27.50 15.09
C TYR A 597 16.60 26.53 14.13
N PHE A 598 16.88 26.68 12.85
CA PHE A 598 16.49 25.78 11.79
C PHE A 598 17.69 25.48 10.89
N CYS A 599 17.69 24.29 10.30
CA CYS A 599 18.66 23.89 9.29
C CYS A 599 17.93 23.29 8.09
N ILE A 600 18.23 23.78 6.89
CA ILE A 600 17.77 23.19 5.63
C ILE A 600 18.93 22.38 5.07
N ILE A 601 18.76 21.07 4.89
CA ILE A 601 19.74 20.19 4.26
C ILE A 601 19.26 19.84 2.86
N GLY A 602 20.14 19.98 1.87
CA GLY A 602 19.86 19.62 0.48
C GLY A 602 19.58 18.13 0.33
N GLY A 603 18.59 17.78 -0.50
CA GLY A 603 18.20 16.39 -0.76
C GLY A 603 19.14 15.66 -1.73
N THR A 604 18.68 14.53 -2.25
CA THR A 604 19.39 13.75 -3.30
C THR A 604 19.47 14.48 -4.65
N SER A 605 18.58 15.45 -4.85
CA SER A 605 18.58 16.37 -5.98
C SER A 605 18.88 17.80 -5.52
N VAL A 606 19.26 18.64 -6.47
CA VAL A 606 19.49 20.07 -6.22
C VAL A 606 18.17 20.70 -5.76
N THR A 607 18.19 21.35 -4.60
CA THR A 607 17.05 22.10 -4.10
C THR A 607 17.11 23.54 -4.63
N THR A 608 16.00 24.03 -5.19
CA THR A 608 15.87 25.43 -5.61
C THR A 608 14.61 26.07 -5.07
N MET A 609 14.67 27.35 -4.73
CA MET A 609 13.53 28.15 -4.25
C MET A 609 13.68 29.61 -4.68
N SER A 610 12.58 30.34 -4.83
CA SER A 610 12.60 31.76 -5.20
C SER A 610 12.81 32.69 -4.01
N ALA A 611 12.47 32.25 -2.80
CA ALA A 611 12.70 32.98 -1.56
C ALA A 611 12.60 32.01 -0.36
N MET A 612 13.15 32.42 0.78
CA MET A 612 12.83 31.85 2.08
C MET A 612 12.14 32.92 2.92
N ILE A 613 10.94 32.63 3.40
CA ILE A 613 10.17 33.53 4.28
C ILE A 613 10.22 32.94 5.68
N ILE A 614 10.68 33.71 6.66
CA ILE A 614 10.81 33.27 8.04
C ILE A 614 9.97 34.22 8.89
N GLU A 615 8.99 33.70 9.59
CA GLU A 615 8.18 34.46 10.54
C GLU A 615 8.75 34.28 11.94
N LEU A 616 8.80 35.39 12.70
CA LEU A 616 9.35 35.47 14.05
C LEU A 616 8.32 36.05 15.02
N ALA A 617 8.37 35.59 16.27
CA ALA A 617 7.48 36.00 17.37
C ALA A 617 8.12 36.91 18.42
#